data_AF-A0A0N9UYT5-F1
#
_entry.id   AF-A0A0N9UYT5-F1
#
_cell.length_a   1.000
_cell.length_b   1.000
_cell.length_c   1.000
_cell.angle_alpha   90.00
_cell.angle_beta   90.00
_cell.angle_gamma   90.00
#
_symmetry.space_group_name_H-M   'P 1'
#
loop_
_entity.id
_entity.type
_entity.pdbx_description
1 polymer ?
#
loop_
_entity_poly.entity_id
_entity_poly.type
_entity_poly.pdbx_seq_one_letter_code
_entity_poly.pdbx_strand_id
1 'polypeptide(L)'
;MRKSVLAAVIALSGLVSPAASAFDPDTPVGEKPEAFPITLGDEEDATIDLAFRTAFGLPKGAEPEAARTIDERSYHFRPVAIHLLEDNTGVLLSVGSLDEAGHSEGGLNAIHYLKSSPDGWVKQGEWIGLGATGTVGNGATSWAFSSLLGRNPYLITAGGGVWQGCAIGSAAVTELAPDGPVDRGSFTDGMSSGAGLGQTEQEYEGKIAAAVPDKSFTVAYTGTRSFKQEYVLKNGKYELVGKDQVPGC
;
A
#
# COMPACT_ATOMS: atom_id res chain seq x y z
N MET A 1 -80.15 26.78 -27.00
CA MET A 1 -79.04 26.92 -27.96
C MET A 1 -78.04 27.95 -27.43
N ARG A 2 -76.93 27.52 -26.84
CA ARG A 2 -75.80 28.40 -26.48
C ARG A 2 -74.51 27.65 -26.80
N LYS A 3 -73.70 28.25 -27.68
CA LYS A 3 -72.39 27.79 -28.13
C LYS A 3 -71.31 28.51 -27.34
N SER A 4 -70.24 27.75 -27.03
CA SER A 4 -68.81 28.09 -26.96
C SER A 4 -68.33 29.28 -26.13
N VAL A 5 -67.32 29.05 -25.28
CA VAL A 5 -65.97 29.66 -25.35
C VAL A 5 -64.99 28.84 -24.49
N LEU A 6 -63.80 28.59 -25.06
CA LEU A 6 -62.58 28.00 -24.49
C LEU A 6 -61.98 28.88 -23.38
N ALA A 7 -61.39 28.27 -22.35
CA ALA A 7 -60.30 28.89 -21.59
C ALA A 7 -59.26 27.82 -21.23
N ALA A 8 -58.02 28.08 -21.66
CA ALA A 8 -56.84 27.29 -21.35
C ALA A 8 -56.35 27.57 -19.93
N VAL A 9 -55.84 26.55 -19.24
CA VAL A 9 -54.97 26.72 -18.07
C VAL A 9 -53.67 25.96 -18.33
N ILE A 10 -52.60 26.72 -18.38
CA ILE A 10 -51.21 26.27 -18.34
C ILE A 10 -50.92 25.86 -16.89
N ALA A 11 -50.46 24.62 -16.67
CA ALA A 11 -49.81 24.23 -15.43
C ALA A 11 -48.40 23.72 -15.76
N LEU A 12 -47.43 24.60 -15.53
CA LEU A 12 -46.01 24.27 -15.37
C LEU A 12 -45.81 23.92 -13.89
N SER A 13 -45.36 22.70 -13.56
CA SER A 13 -44.54 22.47 -12.36
C SER A 13 -43.99 21.04 -12.33
N GLY A 14 -42.67 20.94 -12.11
CA GLY A 14 -42.06 19.80 -11.43
C GLY A 14 -41.41 18.72 -12.30
N LEU A 15 -40.27 19.04 -12.90
CA LEU A 15 -39.22 18.03 -13.14
C LEU A 15 -38.78 17.48 -11.78
N VAL A 16 -39.19 16.26 -11.44
CA VAL A 16 -38.55 15.47 -10.39
C VAL A 16 -37.52 14.61 -11.09
N SER A 17 -36.27 15.07 -11.09
CA SER A 17 -35.12 14.22 -11.43
C SER A 17 -35.08 13.03 -10.46
N PRO A 18 -35.01 11.77 -10.91
CA PRO A 18 -34.62 10.68 -10.04
C PRO A 18 -33.09 10.70 -9.93
N ALA A 19 -32.56 11.64 -9.17
CA ALA A 19 -31.16 11.68 -8.78
C ALA A 19 -31.09 11.57 -7.25
N ALA A 20 -31.40 10.39 -6.73
CA ALA A 20 -31.10 9.96 -5.36
C ALA A 20 -31.63 8.54 -5.12
N SER A 21 -31.03 7.51 -5.73
CA SER A 21 -31.09 6.13 -5.17
C SER A 21 -30.12 5.22 -5.92
N ALA A 22 -28.84 5.27 -5.55
CA ALA A 22 -27.89 4.19 -5.87
C ALA A 22 -26.78 4.06 -4.83
N PHE A 23 -26.98 4.59 -3.61
CA PHE A 23 -26.15 4.25 -2.46
C PHE A 23 -27.06 3.55 -1.47
N ASP A 24 -27.03 2.22 -1.51
CA ASP A 24 -27.52 1.39 -0.43
C ASP A 24 -26.33 1.17 0.53
N PRO A 25 -26.29 1.84 1.70
CA PRO A 25 -25.21 1.69 2.66
C PRO A 25 -25.14 0.28 3.28
N ASP A 26 -26.14 -0.56 3.02
CA ASP A 26 -26.24 -1.93 3.54
C ASP A 26 -25.98 -3.00 2.46
N THR A 27 -25.63 -2.63 1.21
CA THR A 27 -25.09 -3.62 0.26
C THR A 27 -23.66 -3.94 0.69
N PRO A 28 -23.37 -5.13 1.25
CA PRO A 28 -22.00 -5.52 1.48
C PRO A 28 -21.41 -5.76 0.10
N VAL A 29 -20.62 -4.81 -0.41
CA VAL A 29 -19.60 -5.14 -1.39
C VAL A 29 -18.67 -6.05 -0.62
N GLY A 30 -18.87 -7.36 -0.73
CA GLY A 30 -18.22 -8.32 0.16
C GLY A 30 -16.72 -8.08 0.14
N GLU A 31 -16.18 -7.45 1.19
CA GLU A 31 -14.75 -7.37 1.40
C GLU A 31 -14.25 -8.79 1.30
N LYS A 32 -13.40 -9.03 0.30
CA LYS A 32 -12.83 -10.35 0.10
C LYS A 32 -12.14 -10.72 1.42
N PRO A 33 -12.52 -11.83 2.07
CA PRO A 33 -11.91 -12.20 3.33
C PRO A 33 -10.41 -12.28 3.13
N GLU A 34 -9.65 -11.59 3.98
CA GLU A 34 -8.21 -11.75 4.00
C GLU A 34 -7.87 -13.22 4.18
N ALA A 35 -6.96 -13.72 3.35
CA ALA A 35 -6.57 -15.11 3.36
C ALA A 35 -5.11 -15.25 2.98
N PHE A 36 -4.51 -16.37 3.41
CA PHE A 36 -3.20 -16.75 2.91
C PHE A 36 -3.28 -17.34 1.49
N PRO A 37 -2.22 -17.18 0.69
CA PRO A 37 -1.05 -16.35 0.96
C PRO A 37 -1.38 -14.85 0.88
N ILE A 38 -0.72 -14.03 1.71
CA ILE A 38 -0.78 -12.58 1.54
C ILE A 38 -0.17 -12.26 0.18
N THR A 39 -0.96 -11.58 -0.66
CA THR A 39 -0.59 -11.25 -2.03
C THR A 39 -0.34 -9.76 -2.11
N LEU A 40 0.88 -9.39 -2.50
CA LEU A 40 1.27 -8.02 -2.78
C LEU A 40 0.70 -7.61 -4.14
N GLY A 41 0.15 -6.40 -4.22
CA GLY A 41 -0.31 -5.78 -5.47
C GLY A 41 0.41 -4.47 -5.72
N ASP A 42 0.23 -3.94 -6.93
CA ASP A 42 0.77 -2.66 -7.40
C ASP A 42 -0.36 -1.70 -7.84
N GLU A 43 -1.61 -2.10 -7.65
CA GLU A 43 -2.77 -1.30 -8.00
C GLU A 43 -2.91 -0.11 -7.05
N GLU A 44 -2.91 1.07 -7.65
CA GLU A 44 -3.03 2.33 -6.94
C GLU A 44 -4.51 2.66 -6.73
N ASP A 45 -4.84 3.11 -5.52
CA ASP A 45 -6.17 3.63 -5.23
C ASP A 45 -6.29 5.03 -5.85
N ALA A 46 -7.14 5.17 -6.87
CA ALA A 46 -7.38 6.44 -7.55
C ALA A 46 -8.32 7.38 -6.78
N THR A 47 -8.82 7.00 -5.60
CA THR A 47 -9.85 7.75 -4.85
C THR A 47 -9.32 8.47 -3.61
N ILE A 48 -8.02 8.31 -3.31
CA ILE A 48 -7.41 8.78 -2.05
C ILE A 48 -6.76 10.15 -2.13
N ASP A 49 -6.98 10.89 -3.21
CA ASP A 49 -6.37 12.21 -3.40
C ASP A 49 -6.64 13.18 -2.24
N LEU A 50 -7.84 13.15 -1.64
CA LEU A 50 -8.18 14.06 -0.54
C LEU A 50 -7.31 13.76 0.69
N ALA A 51 -7.11 12.48 0.99
CA ALA A 51 -6.23 12.04 2.07
C ALA A 51 -4.79 12.50 1.80
N PHE A 52 -4.31 12.33 0.57
CA PHE A 52 -2.98 12.78 0.15
C PHE A 52 -2.79 14.28 0.26
N ARG A 53 -3.72 15.07 -0.29
CA ARG A 53 -3.66 16.54 -0.21
C ARG A 53 -3.63 17.01 1.23
N THR A 54 -4.45 16.41 2.12
CA THR A 54 -4.38 16.69 3.55
C THR A 54 -3.02 16.31 4.14
N ALA A 55 -2.49 15.13 3.83
CA ALA A 55 -1.23 14.63 4.35
C ALA A 55 -0.05 15.57 4.01
N PHE A 56 -0.02 16.05 2.77
CA PHE A 56 1.04 16.92 2.25
C PHE A 56 0.74 18.42 2.38
N GLY A 57 -0.42 18.80 2.88
CA GLY A 57 -0.80 20.21 3.06
C GLY A 57 -1.06 20.95 1.74
N LEU A 58 -1.53 20.23 0.72
CA LEU A 58 -1.80 20.78 -0.60
C LEU A 58 -3.13 21.54 -0.63
N PRO A 59 -3.23 22.60 -1.47
CA PRO A 59 -4.49 23.29 -1.69
C PRO A 59 -5.60 22.37 -2.22
N LYS A 60 -6.85 22.70 -1.90
CA LYS A 60 -8.01 21.98 -2.45
C LYS A 60 -7.99 22.07 -3.98
N GLY A 61 -8.07 20.91 -4.64
CA GLY A 61 -8.09 20.80 -6.11
C GLY A 61 -6.71 20.86 -6.78
N ALA A 62 -5.61 20.90 -6.02
CA ALA A 62 -4.27 20.67 -6.57
C ALA A 62 -4.14 19.22 -7.08
N GLU A 63 -3.20 18.95 -7.99
CA GLU A 63 -2.86 17.56 -8.34
C GLU A 63 -2.40 16.78 -7.09
N PRO A 64 -2.70 15.47 -6.99
CA PRO A 64 -2.32 14.64 -5.86
C PRO A 64 -0.83 14.24 -5.94
N GLU A 65 0.04 15.23 -6.13
CA GLU A 65 1.49 15.08 -6.17
C GLU A 65 2.16 16.13 -5.29
N ALA A 66 3.30 15.79 -4.67
CA ALA A 66 4.04 16.72 -3.82
C ALA A 66 5.54 16.54 -3.96
N ALA A 67 6.26 17.64 -4.23
CA ALA A 67 7.71 17.65 -4.16
C ALA A 67 8.20 18.00 -2.75
N ARG A 68 9.18 17.26 -2.22
CA ARG A 68 9.85 17.58 -0.95
C ARG A 68 11.35 17.34 -1.06
N THR A 69 12.14 18.25 -0.48
CA THR A 69 13.58 18.04 -0.30
C THR A 69 13.84 17.39 1.05
N ILE A 70 14.47 16.22 1.06
CA ILE A 70 14.83 15.44 2.24
C ILE A 70 16.29 15.02 2.08
N ASP A 71 17.12 15.31 3.07
CA ASP A 71 18.56 15.03 3.05
C ASP A 71 19.24 15.51 1.75
N GLU A 72 18.94 16.75 1.35
CA GLU A 72 19.47 17.41 0.13
C GLU A 72 19.00 16.80 -1.21
N ARG A 73 18.06 15.84 -1.17
CA ARG A 73 17.49 15.21 -2.37
C ARG A 73 16.02 15.58 -2.56
N SER A 74 15.61 15.87 -3.80
CA SER A 74 14.22 16.18 -4.12
C SER A 74 13.45 14.92 -4.50
N TYR A 75 12.40 14.62 -3.73
CA TYR A 75 11.49 13.50 -3.96
C TYR A 75 10.14 13.98 -4.47
N HIS A 76 9.57 13.26 -5.42
CA HIS A 76 8.22 13.45 -5.95
C HIS A 76 7.30 12.39 -5.37
N PHE A 77 6.43 12.79 -4.44
CA PHE A 77 5.48 11.91 -3.77
C PHE A 77 4.15 11.86 -4.51
N ARG A 78 3.57 10.66 -4.53
CA ARG A 78 2.21 10.38 -5.00
C ARG A 78 1.54 9.34 -4.09
N PRO A 79 0.21 9.37 -3.91
CA PRO A 79 -0.50 8.38 -3.11
C PRO A 79 -0.56 7.04 -3.84
N VAL A 80 -0.59 5.94 -3.08
CA VAL A 80 -0.75 4.59 -3.65
C VAL A 80 -1.85 3.78 -3.00
N ALA A 81 -2.03 3.88 -1.68
CA ALA A 81 -3.07 3.11 -0.99
C ALA A 81 -3.45 3.73 0.35
N ILE A 82 -4.66 3.45 0.82
CA ILE A 82 -5.10 3.78 2.18
C ILE A 82 -5.74 2.56 2.84
N HIS A 83 -5.55 2.42 4.15
CA HIS A 83 -6.26 1.42 4.96
C HIS A 83 -6.91 2.09 6.17
N LEU A 84 -8.13 1.71 6.50
CA LEU A 84 -8.83 2.23 7.67
C LEU A 84 -8.62 1.29 8.86
N LEU A 85 -8.11 1.83 9.96
CA LEU A 85 -8.11 1.16 11.26
C LEU A 85 -9.52 1.15 11.85
N GLU A 86 -9.77 0.29 12.84
CA GLU A 86 -11.08 0.13 13.50
C GLU A 86 -11.67 1.44 14.05
N ASP A 87 -10.81 2.39 14.42
CA ASP A 87 -11.21 3.69 14.96
C ASP A 87 -11.44 4.76 13.88
N ASN A 88 -11.51 4.37 12.59
CA ASN A 88 -11.58 5.25 11.42
C ASN A 88 -10.36 6.15 11.22
N THR A 89 -9.20 5.75 11.74
CA THR A 89 -7.92 6.36 11.34
C THR A 89 -7.49 5.76 10.00
N GLY A 90 -7.36 6.60 8.98
CA GLY A 90 -6.78 6.24 7.69
C GLY A 90 -5.26 6.22 7.77
N VAL A 91 -4.67 5.10 7.37
CA VAL A 91 -3.24 4.92 7.15
C VAL A 91 -2.98 5.03 5.66
N LEU A 92 -2.49 6.20 5.23
CA LEU A 92 -2.14 6.47 3.85
C LEU A 92 -0.69 6.05 3.59
N LEU A 93 -0.48 5.24 2.56
CA LEU A 93 0.83 5.00 1.95
C LEU A 93 0.98 5.90 0.72
N SER A 94 2.10 6.63 0.68
CA SER A 94 2.58 7.38 -0.49
C SER A 94 3.98 6.92 -0.85
N VAL A 95 4.30 6.90 -2.13
CA VAL A 95 5.66 6.58 -2.62
C VAL A 95 6.30 7.85 -3.18
N GLY A 96 7.56 8.08 -2.83
CA GLY A 96 8.39 9.19 -3.27
C GLY A 96 9.44 8.71 -4.26
N SER A 97 9.45 9.27 -5.46
CA SER A 97 10.46 8.97 -6.48
C SER A 97 11.56 10.02 -6.56
N LEU A 98 12.74 9.63 -7.03
CA LEU A 98 13.85 10.52 -7.38
C LEU A 98 14.05 10.53 -8.90
N ASP A 99 14.03 11.72 -9.51
CA ASP A 99 14.17 11.85 -10.96
C ASP A 99 15.60 11.55 -11.45
N GLU A 100 16.60 12.00 -10.69
CA GLU A 100 18.02 11.79 -10.98
C GLU A 100 18.62 10.80 -9.96
N ALA A 101 18.30 9.52 -10.14
CA ALA A 101 18.77 8.46 -9.26
C ALA A 101 19.85 7.58 -9.92
N GLY A 102 20.92 7.34 -9.18
CA GLY A 102 21.87 6.27 -9.47
C GLY A 102 21.21 4.89 -9.37
N HIS A 103 21.81 3.91 -10.03
CA HIS A 103 21.24 2.56 -10.13
C HIS A 103 21.00 1.87 -8.77
N SER A 104 21.82 2.18 -7.76
CA SER A 104 21.69 1.63 -6.41
C SER A 104 20.80 2.44 -5.48
N GLU A 105 20.29 3.59 -5.93
CA GLU A 105 19.54 4.50 -5.07
C GLU A 105 18.06 4.14 -5.10
N GLY A 106 17.42 4.08 -3.94
CA GLY A 106 15.98 3.92 -3.83
C GLY A 106 15.26 5.24 -3.58
N GLY A 107 13.95 5.23 -3.78
CA GLY A 107 13.05 6.29 -3.39
C GLY A 107 12.70 6.22 -1.89
N LEU A 108 11.53 6.74 -1.53
CA LEU A 108 11.01 6.72 -0.17
C LEU A 108 9.58 6.19 -0.14
N ASN A 109 9.17 5.66 1.00
CA ASN A 109 7.76 5.58 1.34
C ASN A 109 7.45 6.60 2.43
N ALA A 110 6.25 7.15 2.39
CA ALA A 110 5.69 7.96 3.45
C ALA A 110 4.39 7.31 3.94
N ILE A 111 4.29 7.12 5.24
CA ILE A 111 3.09 6.64 5.92
C ILE A 111 2.51 7.82 6.69
N HIS A 112 1.24 8.11 6.47
CA HIS A 112 0.52 9.15 7.20
C HIS A 112 -0.68 8.57 7.92
N TYR A 113 -0.86 9.00 9.16
CA TYR A 113 -2.08 8.69 9.91
C TYR A 113 -3.01 9.89 9.83
N LEU A 114 -4.24 9.66 9.41
CA LEU A 114 -5.25 10.67 9.14
C LEU A 114 -6.53 10.29 9.89
N LYS A 115 -7.00 11.15 10.79
CA LYS A 115 -8.28 10.93 11.46
C LYS A 115 -9.40 11.51 10.62
N SER A 116 -10.47 10.74 10.40
CA SER A 116 -11.68 11.27 9.78
C SER A 116 -12.37 12.28 10.72
N SER A 117 -12.84 13.40 10.18
CA SER A 117 -13.69 14.37 10.87
C SER A 117 -14.84 14.79 9.94
N PRO A 118 -15.89 15.47 10.46
CA PRO A 118 -16.96 16.01 9.62
C PRO A 118 -16.47 16.95 8.52
N ASP A 119 -15.34 17.63 8.74
CA ASP A 119 -14.74 18.59 7.80
C ASP A 119 -13.70 17.93 6.86
N GLY A 120 -13.52 16.61 6.95
CA GLY A 120 -12.56 15.84 6.16
C GLY A 120 -11.43 15.23 7.01
N TRP A 121 -10.33 14.86 6.34
CA TRP A 121 -9.17 14.26 6.99
C TRP A 121 -8.38 15.27 7.83
N VAL A 122 -7.88 14.83 8.98
CA VAL A 122 -6.96 15.60 9.83
C VAL A 122 -5.69 14.78 10.07
N LYS A 123 -4.53 15.30 9.67
CA LYS A 123 -3.24 14.61 9.88
C LYS A 123 -2.91 14.47 11.36
N GLN A 124 -2.63 13.24 11.80
CA GLN A 124 -2.23 12.87 13.16
C GLN A 124 -0.73 12.61 13.26
N GLY A 125 -0.12 12.05 12.21
CA GLY A 125 1.29 11.71 12.18
C GLY A 125 1.81 11.48 10.78
N GLU A 126 3.14 11.55 10.65
CA GLU A 126 3.88 11.38 9.40
C GLU A 126 5.18 10.63 9.71
N TRP A 127 5.45 9.58 8.95
CA TRP A 127 6.66 8.79 9.02
C TRP A 127 7.20 8.56 7.60
N ILE A 128 8.40 9.05 7.33
CA ILE A 128 9.03 8.98 6.02
C ILE A 128 10.25 8.06 6.12
N GLY A 129 10.48 7.25 5.08
CA GLY A 129 11.61 6.33 5.01
C GLY A 129 11.38 5.00 5.73
N LEU A 130 10.12 4.55 5.82
CA LEU A 130 9.78 3.23 6.37
C LEU A 130 9.43 2.22 5.27
N GLY A 131 9.65 0.93 5.56
CA GLY A 131 9.34 -0.15 4.63
C GLY A 131 10.39 -0.33 3.52
N ALA A 132 10.18 -1.31 2.65
CA ALA A 132 11.06 -1.58 1.52
C ALA A 132 10.77 -0.65 0.34
N THR A 133 11.79 -0.36 -0.45
CA THR A 133 11.73 0.50 -1.64
C THR A 133 12.42 -0.18 -2.82
N GLY A 134 12.12 0.28 -4.03
CA GLY A 134 12.80 -0.14 -5.25
C GLY A 134 14.17 0.51 -5.41
N THR A 135 14.75 0.31 -6.60
CA THR A 135 15.97 1.00 -7.04
C THR A 135 15.67 2.03 -8.12
N VAL A 136 16.71 2.73 -8.58
CA VAL A 136 16.63 3.80 -9.58
C VAL A 136 15.62 4.87 -9.16
N GLY A 137 15.66 5.23 -7.88
CA GLY A 137 14.85 6.29 -7.32
C GLY A 137 13.42 5.90 -6.99
N ASN A 138 13.00 4.64 -7.17
CA ASN A 138 11.63 4.22 -6.92
C ASN A 138 11.36 3.95 -5.44
N GLY A 139 10.18 4.37 -4.94
CA GLY A 139 9.64 3.91 -3.65
C GLY A 139 9.23 2.43 -3.71
N ALA A 140 8.33 1.99 -2.83
CA ALA A 140 7.78 0.63 -2.91
C ALA A 140 7.14 0.37 -4.28
N THR A 141 7.40 -0.81 -4.85
CA THR A 141 6.85 -1.24 -6.14
C THR A 141 5.67 -2.19 -6.00
N SER A 142 5.44 -2.71 -4.80
CA SER A 142 4.20 -3.41 -4.45
C SER A 142 3.92 -3.32 -2.95
N TRP A 143 2.66 -3.51 -2.56
CA TRP A 143 2.19 -3.39 -1.19
C TRP A 143 0.97 -4.26 -0.90
N ALA A 144 0.74 -4.50 0.39
CA ALA A 144 -0.49 -5.11 0.90
C ALA A 144 -0.74 -4.65 2.34
N PHE A 145 -2.01 -4.48 2.69
CA PHE A 145 -2.43 -4.41 4.09
C PHE A 145 -2.91 -5.78 4.54
N SER A 146 -2.60 -6.18 5.76
CA SER A 146 -3.14 -7.42 6.33
C SER A 146 -3.30 -7.38 7.84
N SER A 147 -4.42 -7.89 8.32
CA SER A 147 -4.72 -8.16 9.73
C SER A 147 -4.29 -9.57 10.19
N LEU A 148 -3.76 -10.41 9.29
CA LEU A 148 -3.46 -11.81 9.59
C LEU A 148 -2.20 -12.04 10.45
N LEU A 149 -1.34 -11.03 10.61
CA LEU A 149 -0.03 -11.18 11.26
C LEU A 149 -0.03 -10.89 12.77
N GLY A 150 -1.06 -10.23 13.28
CA GLY A 150 -1.07 -9.80 14.68
C GLY A 150 -2.33 -9.06 15.07
N ARG A 151 -2.33 -8.53 16.30
CA ARG A 151 -3.46 -7.77 16.83
C ARG A 151 -3.74 -6.45 16.12
N ASN A 152 -2.70 -5.82 15.59
CA ASN A 152 -2.79 -4.59 14.80
C ASN A 152 -2.64 -4.96 13.33
N PRO A 153 -3.24 -4.20 12.39
CA PRO A 153 -2.97 -4.37 10.96
C PRO A 153 -1.50 -4.16 10.63
N TYR A 154 -1.06 -4.74 9.52
CA TYR A 154 0.29 -4.62 9.01
C TYR A 154 0.25 -4.08 7.59
N LEU A 155 1.22 -3.22 7.28
CA LEU A 155 1.58 -2.85 5.93
C LEU A 155 2.82 -3.65 5.53
N ILE A 156 2.70 -4.42 4.45
CA ILE A 156 3.83 -5.05 3.78
C ILE A 156 4.13 -4.21 2.55
N THR A 157 5.34 -3.65 2.46
CA THR A 157 5.82 -3.02 1.23
C THR A 157 6.99 -3.81 0.68
N ALA A 158 7.05 -3.93 -0.63
CA ALA A 158 8.11 -4.62 -1.33
C ALA A 158 8.74 -3.73 -2.39
N GLY A 159 10.00 -4.01 -2.63
CA GLY A 159 10.82 -3.39 -3.64
C GLY A 159 12.04 -4.24 -3.91
N GLY A 160 12.91 -3.77 -4.78
CA GLY A 160 14.06 -4.52 -5.20
C GLY A 160 14.70 -3.91 -6.43
N GLY A 161 15.72 -4.59 -6.93
CA GLY A 161 16.45 -4.15 -8.09
C GLY A 161 17.23 -5.28 -8.72
N VAL A 162 17.99 -4.94 -9.76
CA VAL A 162 18.84 -5.87 -10.50
C VAL A 162 20.29 -5.45 -10.31
N TRP A 163 21.17 -6.37 -9.96
CA TRP A 163 22.62 -6.14 -9.92
C TRP A 163 23.35 -7.24 -10.67
N GLN A 164 24.17 -6.86 -11.64
CA GLN A 164 24.98 -7.80 -12.43
C GLN A 164 24.15 -8.95 -13.05
N GLY A 165 22.91 -8.66 -13.47
CA GLY A 165 21.99 -9.64 -14.05
C GLY A 165 21.23 -10.49 -13.02
N CYS A 166 21.31 -10.15 -11.75
CA CYS A 166 20.60 -10.84 -10.67
C CYS A 166 19.57 -9.91 -10.03
N ALA A 167 18.29 -10.24 -10.13
CA ALA A 167 17.20 -9.53 -9.50
C ALA A 167 17.04 -10.01 -8.05
N ILE A 168 16.97 -9.09 -7.09
CA ILE A 168 16.63 -9.38 -5.69
C ILE A 168 15.51 -8.45 -5.27
N GLY A 169 14.47 -9.03 -4.67
CA GLY A 169 13.41 -8.34 -3.95
C GLY A 169 13.59 -8.45 -2.44
N SER A 170 13.08 -7.46 -1.72
CA SER A 170 12.84 -7.53 -0.29
C SER A 170 11.47 -6.95 0.04
N ALA A 171 10.74 -7.63 0.93
CA ALA A 171 9.53 -7.12 1.55
C ALA A 171 9.82 -6.72 3.00
N ALA A 172 9.34 -5.56 3.42
CA ALA A 172 9.36 -5.10 4.80
C ALA A 172 7.98 -5.28 5.43
N VAL A 173 7.95 -5.69 6.69
CA VAL A 173 6.75 -5.92 7.48
C VAL A 173 6.65 -4.79 8.50
N THR A 174 5.65 -3.92 8.35
CA THR A 174 5.45 -2.75 9.22
C THR A 174 4.13 -2.92 9.96
N GLU A 175 4.17 -3.02 11.29
CA GLU A 175 2.95 -3.01 12.10
C GLU A 175 2.37 -1.60 12.15
N LEU A 176 1.06 -1.47 11.96
CA LEU A 176 0.33 -0.21 12.04
C LEU A 176 -0.25 -0.06 13.45
N ALA A 177 0.62 0.24 14.41
CA ALA A 177 0.20 0.43 15.79
C ALA A 177 -0.52 1.77 15.98
N PRO A 178 -1.41 1.91 16.98
CA PRO A 178 -2.18 3.14 17.18
C PRO A 178 -1.35 4.42 17.37
N ASP A 179 -0.13 4.31 17.90
CA ASP A 179 0.81 5.40 18.12
C ASP A 179 1.73 5.66 16.90
N GLY A 180 1.73 4.76 15.92
CA GLY A 180 2.45 4.92 14.66
C GLY A 180 2.92 3.59 14.08
N PRO A 181 3.41 3.61 12.82
CA PRO A 181 4.02 2.45 12.20
C PRO A 181 5.29 2.01 12.93
N VAL A 182 5.41 0.70 13.16
CA VAL A 182 6.58 0.05 13.75
C VAL A 182 7.17 -0.91 12.73
N ASP A 183 8.40 -0.68 12.32
CA ASP A 183 9.12 -1.65 11.49
C ASP A 183 9.30 -2.95 12.31
N ARG A 184 8.79 -4.07 11.78
CA ARG A 184 8.86 -5.41 12.38
C ARG A 184 9.81 -6.33 11.63
N GLY A 185 10.63 -5.84 10.71
CA GLY A 185 11.65 -6.62 10.00
C GLY A 185 11.31 -6.81 8.53
N SER A 186 12.08 -7.67 7.86
CA SER A 186 11.97 -7.91 6.42
C SER A 186 12.32 -9.34 6.04
N PHE A 187 12.00 -9.71 4.81
CA PHE A 187 12.39 -10.97 4.19
C PHE A 187 12.63 -10.76 2.69
N THR A 188 13.46 -11.60 2.09
CA THR A 188 13.62 -11.65 0.62
C THR A 188 12.35 -12.21 0.00
N ASP A 189 11.61 -11.42 -0.75
CA ASP A 189 10.36 -11.85 -1.40
C ASP A 189 10.57 -12.31 -2.85
N GLY A 190 11.74 -12.06 -3.43
CA GLY A 190 12.09 -12.50 -4.77
C GLY A 190 13.58 -12.63 -5.02
N MET A 191 13.97 -13.58 -5.86
CA MET A 191 15.31 -13.63 -6.46
C MET A 191 15.23 -14.24 -7.86
N SER A 192 15.96 -13.69 -8.83
CA SER A 192 16.18 -14.31 -10.13
C SER A 192 17.60 -14.06 -10.63
N SER A 193 18.35 -15.12 -10.94
CA SER A 193 19.72 -15.04 -11.49
C SER A 193 19.81 -15.30 -13.00
N GLY A 194 18.67 -15.42 -13.69
CA GLY A 194 18.61 -15.84 -15.09
C GLY A 194 19.32 -14.92 -16.10
N ALA A 195 19.56 -13.66 -15.74
CA ALA A 195 20.30 -12.71 -16.57
C ALA A 195 21.78 -12.55 -16.16
N GLY A 196 22.25 -13.30 -15.16
CA GLY A 196 23.62 -13.22 -14.64
C GLY A 196 24.62 -14.01 -15.47
N LEU A 197 25.69 -13.36 -15.93
CA LEU A 197 26.75 -14.03 -16.69
C LEU A 197 27.49 -15.05 -15.80
N GLY A 198 27.56 -16.30 -16.26
CA GLY A 198 28.26 -17.38 -15.57
C GLY A 198 27.56 -17.90 -14.30
N GLN A 199 26.32 -17.45 -14.05
CA GLN A 199 25.51 -17.95 -12.95
C GLN A 199 24.67 -19.15 -13.39
N THR A 200 24.36 -20.02 -12.43
CA THR A 200 23.27 -20.99 -12.64
C THR A 200 21.96 -20.26 -12.46
N GLU A 201 21.09 -20.34 -13.45
CA GLU A 201 19.75 -19.77 -13.39
C GLU A 201 18.97 -20.37 -12.22
N GLN A 202 18.50 -19.49 -11.35
CA GLN A 202 17.66 -19.79 -10.22
C GLN A 202 16.62 -18.70 -10.09
N GLU A 203 15.44 -19.09 -9.62
CA GLU A 203 14.31 -18.21 -9.39
C GLU A 203 13.63 -18.62 -8.08
N TYR A 204 13.30 -17.62 -7.27
CA TYR A 204 12.59 -17.78 -6.01
C TYR A 204 11.54 -16.69 -5.87
N GLU A 205 10.32 -17.08 -5.52
CA GLU A 205 9.23 -16.17 -5.18
C GLU A 205 8.74 -16.53 -3.78
N GLY A 206 8.80 -15.58 -2.85
CA GLY A 206 8.45 -15.75 -1.45
C GLY A 206 7.13 -15.05 -1.11
N LYS A 207 6.20 -15.78 -0.49
CA LYS A 207 4.93 -15.22 -0.01
C LYS A 207 4.65 -15.61 1.43
N ILE A 208 4.09 -14.71 2.22
CA ILE A 208 3.63 -15.05 3.57
C ILE A 208 2.43 -15.99 3.43
N ALA A 209 2.63 -17.26 3.80
CA ALA A 209 1.68 -18.35 3.54
C ALA A 209 0.96 -18.82 4.81
N ALA A 210 1.44 -18.43 5.99
CA ALA A 210 0.81 -18.69 7.27
C ALA A 210 1.37 -17.74 8.33
N ALA A 211 0.61 -17.51 9.41
CA ALA A 211 1.08 -16.82 10.59
C ALA A 211 0.44 -17.38 11.87
N VAL A 212 1.15 -17.22 12.97
CA VAL A 212 0.61 -17.26 14.32
C VAL A 212 0.64 -15.82 14.83
N PRO A 213 -0.51 -15.15 14.94
CA PRO A 213 -0.58 -13.72 15.29
C PRO A 213 0.30 -13.35 16.47
N ASP A 214 1.05 -12.24 16.33
CA ASP A 214 1.98 -11.69 17.33
C ASP A 214 3.09 -12.67 17.79
N LYS A 215 3.38 -13.72 17.02
CA LYS A 215 4.39 -14.73 17.37
C LYS A 215 5.30 -15.10 16.21
N SER A 216 4.74 -15.48 15.06
CA SER A 216 5.54 -15.88 13.91
C SER A 216 4.78 -15.79 12.61
N PHE A 217 5.50 -15.73 11.50
CA PHE A 217 4.95 -15.99 10.17
C PHE A 217 5.87 -16.91 9.38
N THR A 218 5.29 -17.58 8.38
CA THR A 218 5.99 -18.47 7.47
C THR A 218 5.95 -17.91 6.07
N VAL A 219 7.12 -17.73 5.47
CA VAL A 219 7.27 -17.45 4.05
C VAL A 219 7.41 -18.79 3.32
N ALA A 220 6.55 -19.04 2.35
CA ALA A 220 6.70 -20.17 1.44
C ALA A 220 7.34 -19.68 0.15
N TYR A 221 8.40 -20.37 -0.27
CA TYR A 221 9.12 -20.09 -1.50
C TYR A 221 8.78 -21.11 -2.57
N THR A 222 8.59 -20.63 -3.80
CA THR A 222 8.44 -21.41 -5.03
C THR A 222 9.47 -20.99 -6.07
N GLY A 223 9.56 -21.70 -7.20
CA GLY A 223 10.56 -21.46 -8.25
C GLY A 223 11.48 -22.68 -8.43
N THR A 224 12.80 -22.48 -8.45
CA THR A 224 13.81 -23.54 -8.64
C THR A 224 13.68 -24.67 -7.63
N ARG A 225 13.38 -24.33 -6.37
CA ARG A 225 13.01 -25.31 -5.34
C ARG A 225 11.98 -24.71 -4.41
N SER A 226 11.16 -25.57 -3.83
CA SER A 226 10.19 -25.16 -2.82
C SER A 226 10.70 -25.42 -1.41
N PHE A 227 10.58 -24.42 -0.55
CA PHE A 227 10.89 -24.54 0.87
C PHE A 227 10.07 -23.51 1.66
N LYS A 228 10.18 -23.58 2.99
CA LYS A 228 9.54 -22.63 3.90
C LYS A 228 10.58 -22.07 4.85
N GLN A 229 10.43 -20.80 5.19
CA GLN A 229 11.21 -20.12 6.21
C GLN A 229 10.27 -19.54 7.26
N GLU A 230 10.57 -19.81 8.52
CA GLU A 230 9.81 -19.28 9.65
C GLU A 230 10.52 -18.05 10.20
N TYR A 231 9.75 -17.01 10.48
CA TYR A 231 10.20 -15.79 11.12
C TYR A 231 9.47 -15.65 12.46
N VAL A 232 10.22 -15.51 13.55
CA VAL A 232 9.67 -15.44 14.92
C VAL A 232 9.87 -14.05 15.49
N LEU A 233 8.84 -13.50 16.11
CA LEU A 233 8.89 -12.21 16.79
C LEU A 233 9.80 -12.32 18.03
N LYS A 234 10.94 -11.63 17.98
CA LYS A 234 11.92 -11.51 19.07
C LYS A 234 12.29 -10.06 19.22
N ASN A 235 12.27 -9.56 20.46
CA ASN A 235 12.64 -8.17 20.76
C ASN A 235 11.90 -7.13 19.88
N GLY A 236 10.65 -7.43 19.50
CA GLY A 236 9.85 -6.55 18.64
C GLY A 236 10.16 -6.59 17.14
N LYS A 237 10.96 -7.55 16.66
CA LYS A 237 11.24 -7.80 15.24
C LYS A 237 11.02 -9.26 14.89
N TYR A 238 10.45 -9.53 13.73
CA TYR A 238 10.40 -10.86 13.15
C TYR A 238 11.79 -11.22 12.62
N GLU A 239 12.40 -12.24 13.20
CA GLU A 239 13.72 -12.74 12.85
C GLU A 239 13.63 -14.13 12.26
N LEU A 240 14.37 -14.37 11.17
CA LEU A 240 14.47 -15.69 10.54
C LEU A 240 14.96 -16.75 11.53
N VAL A 241 14.29 -17.89 11.56
CA VAL A 241 14.73 -19.08 12.27
C VAL A 241 15.69 -19.87 11.38
N GLY A 242 16.93 -20.00 11.83
CA GLY A 242 17.97 -20.75 11.12
C GLY A 242 18.72 -19.89 10.12
N LYS A 243 19.02 -20.44 8.94
CA LYS A 243 19.80 -19.77 7.89
C LYS A 243 18.92 -19.41 6.71
N ASP A 244 19.28 -18.32 6.03
CA ASP A 244 18.64 -18.00 4.78
C ASP A 244 18.86 -19.11 3.75
N GLN A 245 17.79 -19.48 3.08
CA GLN A 245 17.75 -20.49 2.05
C GLN A 245 17.65 -19.87 0.65
N VAL A 246 17.31 -18.59 0.53
CA VAL A 246 17.51 -17.88 -0.75
C VAL A 246 19.02 -17.69 -0.92
N PRO A 247 19.64 -18.23 -1.98
CA PRO A 247 21.11 -18.24 -2.10
C PRO A 247 21.72 -16.86 -2.35
N GLY A 248 20.89 -15.85 -2.62
CA GLY A 248 21.31 -14.50 -2.93
C GLY A 248 22.01 -14.38 -4.28
N CYS A 249 22.53 -13.19 -4.50
CA CYS A 249 23.50 -12.81 -5.53
C CYS A 249 24.98 -12.60 -5.01
#